data_AF-A0A3M2CPT4-F1
#
_entry.id   AF-A0A3M2CPT4-F1
#
_cell.length_a   1.000
_cell.length_b   1.000
_cell.length_c   1.000
_cell.angle_alpha   90.00
_cell.angle_beta   90.00
_cell.angle_gamma   90.00
#
_symmetry.space_group_name_H-M   'P 1'
#
loop_
_entity.id
_entity.type
_entity.pdbx_description
1 polymer ?
#
loop_
_entity_poly.entity_id
_entity_poly.type
_entity_poly.pdbx_seq_one_letter_code
_entity_poly.pdbx_strand_id
1 'polypeptide(L)'
;MAEEHKAFDTVLAEAQAHGYAEPDPTFDIEGYDTAHKTAILASLAFQQDVRYTDVYVEGITRIRQVDIEYARELGYTIKLLGIAKRDPADGRVEVRVHPTLLPQTSLLAHVNGVYNGILAVGDLVGKTMFYGRGAGPAPTASAVLSDVMAAATAVAAGTKPAEHRLAAEPGVKNLKPIAELSTAYYLRLEAIDKPGVMAQLGGVLGAHNVSIGSMIQRGRHDSGRAEIIIVTHTAREKDVQDAIKEIAALPVTLEAPFVLRVEEDL
;
A
#
# COMPACT_ATOMS: atom_id res chain seq x y z
N MET A 1 -2.88 -16.12 -2.99
CA MET A 1 -2.41 -15.66 -4.32
C MET A 1 -0.95 -16.01 -4.53
N ALA A 2 0.00 -15.40 -3.79
CA ALA A 2 1.43 -15.60 -4.03
C ALA A 2 1.92 -17.06 -3.87
N GLU A 3 1.58 -17.74 -2.78
CA GLU A 3 2.09 -19.10 -2.51
C GLU A 3 1.46 -20.15 -3.43
N GLU A 4 0.15 -20.06 -3.65
CA GLU A 4 -0.62 -21.06 -4.39
C GLU A 4 -0.82 -20.76 -5.87
N HIS A 5 -0.34 -19.61 -6.35
CA HIS A 5 -0.48 -19.16 -7.74
C HIS A 5 -1.93 -19.11 -8.27
N LYS A 6 -2.86 -18.75 -7.39
CA LYS A 6 -4.30 -18.66 -7.68
C LYS A 6 -4.77 -17.22 -7.84
N ALA A 7 -5.76 -17.03 -8.71
CA ALA A 7 -6.43 -15.76 -8.94
C ALA A 7 -7.14 -15.24 -7.65
N PHE A 8 -7.35 -13.92 -7.61
CA PHE A 8 -7.92 -13.22 -6.45
C PHE A 8 -9.27 -13.81 -6.02
N ASP A 9 -10.22 -13.95 -6.94
CA ASP A 9 -11.57 -14.43 -6.64
C ASP A 9 -11.57 -15.85 -6.03
N THR A 10 -10.72 -16.74 -6.54
CA THR A 10 -10.55 -18.10 -6.00
C THR A 10 -10.03 -18.06 -4.56
N VAL A 11 -8.99 -17.26 -4.31
CA VAL A 11 -8.37 -17.14 -2.98
C VAL A 11 -9.33 -16.47 -1.99
N LEU A 12 -10.11 -15.49 -2.43
CA LEU A 12 -11.11 -14.84 -1.60
C LEU A 12 -12.21 -15.82 -1.19
N ALA A 13 -12.71 -16.62 -2.13
CA ALA A 13 -13.70 -17.66 -1.82
C ALA A 13 -13.17 -18.72 -0.84
N GLU A 14 -11.90 -19.12 -0.99
CA GLU A 14 -11.23 -20.02 -0.05
C GLU A 14 -11.06 -19.38 1.34
N ALA A 15 -10.66 -18.09 1.39
CA ALA A 15 -10.55 -17.35 2.65
C ALA A 15 -11.91 -17.26 3.37
N GLN A 16 -13.01 -17.04 2.64
CA GLN A 16 -14.35 -17.03 3.20
C GLN A 16 -14.77 -18.42 3.71
N ALA A 17 -14.53 -19.47 2.94
CA ALA A 17 -14.84 -20.85 3.34
C ALA A 17 -14.11 -21.29 4.61
N HIS A 18 -12.88 -20.79 4.81
CA HIS A 18 -12.07 -21.04 6.00
C HIS A 18 -12.33 -20.06 7.16
N GLY A 19 -13.22 -19.09 6.99
CA GLY A 19 -13.56 -18.10 8.02
C GLY A 19 -12.48 -17.03 8.25
N TYR A 20 -11.57 -16.84 7.31
CA TYR A 20 -10.58 -15.75 7.34
C TYR A 20 -11.14 -14.43 6.78
N ALA A 21 -12.16 -14.49 5.94
CA ALA A 21 -12.86 -13.33 5.41
C ALA A 21 -14.37 -13.47 5.67
N GLU A 22 -15.03 -12.34 5.96
CA GLU A 22 -16.48 -12.31 6.15
C GLU A 22 -17.24 -12.46 4.81
N PRO A 23 -18.55 -12.80 4.84
CA PRO A 23 -19.37 -12.85 3.62
C PRO A 23 -19.38 -11.54 2.84
N ASP A 24 -19.34 -10.41 3.54
CA ASP A 24 -19.04 -9.09 2.97
C ASP A 24 -17.63 -8.65 3.40
N PRO A 25 -16.60 -8.92 2.58
CA PRO A 25 -15.22 -8.61 2.91
C PRO A 25 -14.80 -7.20 2.50
N THR A 26 -15.75 -6.31 2.14
CA THR A 26 -15.46 -4.99 1.53
C THR A 26 -14.51 -4.16 2.39
N PHE A 27 -14.67 -4.17 3.71
CA PHE A 27 -13.82 -3.41 4.62
C PHE A 27 -12.35 -3.84 4.58
N ASP A 28 -12.07 -5.10 4.29
CA ASP A 28 -10.73 -5.66 4.22
C ASP A 28 -10.12 -5.48 2.83
N ILE A 29 -10.85 -5.89 1.79
CA ILE A 29 -10.29 -5.93 0.42
C ILE A 29 -10.22 -4.56 -0.24
N GLU A 30 -11.05 -3.61 0.18
CA GLU A 30 -10.96 -2.19 -0.22
C GLU A 30 -10.07 -1.36 0.73
N GLY A 31 -9.53 -1.97 1.79
CA GLY A 31 -8.52 -1.35 2.66
C GLY A 31 -9.05 -0.38 3.73
N TYR A 32 -10.36 -0.34 3.96
CA TYR A 32 -10.95 0.58 4.94
C TYR A 32 -10.58 0.26 6.39
N ASP A 33 -10.47 -1.03 6.76
CA ASP A 33 -9.99 -1.42 8.09
C ASP A 33 -8.54 -0.94 8.32
N THR A 34 -7.67 -1.15 7.32
CA THR A 34 -6.30 -0.64 7.33
C THR A 34 -6.30 0.88 7.46
N ALA A 35 -7.17 1.60 6.73
CA ALA A 35 -7.23 3.06 6.75
C ALA A 35 -7.61 3.62 8.14
N HIS A 36 -8.59 3.00 8.82
CA HIS A 36 -8.92 3.37 10.20
C HIS A 36 -7.74 3.19 11.15
N LYS A 37 -7.05 2.04 11.05
CA LYS A 37 -5.86 1.76 11.87
C LYS A 37 -4.72 2.72 11.56
N THR A 38 -4.48 3.04 10.30
CA THR A 38 -3.44 3.98 9.87
C THR A 38 -3.74 5.40 10.33
N ALA A 39 -4.98 5.87 10.31
CA ALA A 39 -5.34 7.19 10.82
C ALA A 39 -5.02 7.35 12.32
N ILE A 40 -5.35 6.32 13.12
CA ILE A 40 -5.03 6.30 14.56
C ILE A 40 -3.51 6.31 14.76
N LEU A 41 -2.78 5.43 14.08
CA LEU A 41 -1.32 5.34 14.19
C LEU A 41 -0.63 6.63 13.75
N ALA A 42 -1.07 7.24 12.65
CA ALA A 42 -0.54 8.51 12.16
C ALA A 42 -0.78 9.65 13.15
N SER A 43 -1.98 9.70 13.74
CA SER A 43 -2.32 10.70 14.75
C SER A 43 -1.40 10.59 15.97
N LEU A 44 -1.20 9.37 16.47
CA LEU A 44 -0.32 9.10 17.61
C LEU A 44 1.16 9.37 17.30
N ALA A 45 1.63 8.94 16.13
CA ALA A 45 3.04 9.05 15.75
C ALA A 45 3.46 10.50 15.46
N PHE A 46 2.59 11.27 14.81
CA PHE A 46 2.92 12.63 14.36
C PHE A 46 2.27 13.74 15.16
N GLN A 47 1.44 13.39 16.16
CA GLN A 47 0.71 14.32 17.01
C GLN A 47 -0.11 15.31 16.16
N GLN A 48 -1.05 14.78 15.38
CA GLN A 48 -1.96 15.52 14.50
C GLN A 48 -3.35 14.90 14.54
N ASP A 49 -4.41 15.68 14.28
CA ASP A 49 -5.80 15.16 14.19
C ASP A 49 -6.05 14.53 12.80
N VAL A 50 -5.44 13.37 12.54
CA VAL A 50 -5.60 12.62 11.29
C VAL A 50 -6.87 11.78 11.36
N ARG A 51 -7.81 12.02 10.44
CA ARG A 51 -9.07 11.28 10.37
C ARG A 51 -9.04 10.29 9.22
N TYR A 52 -9.92 9.29 9.27
CA TYR A 52 -10.02 8.30 8.19
C TYR A 52 -10.27 8.97 6.82
N THR A 53 -11.07 10.05 6.78
CA THR A 53 -11.36 10.81 5.55
C THR A 53 -10.14 11.51 4.95
N ASP A 54 -9.05 11.61 5.72
CA ASP A 54 -7.79 12.19 5.27
C ASP A 54 -6.84 11.16 4.64
N VAL A 55 -7.14 9.87 4.80
CA VAL A 55 -6.32 8.77 4.30
C VAL A 55 -6.68 8.50 2.86
N TYR A 56 -5.69 8.50 1.97
CA TYR A 56 -5.89 7.95 0.62
C TYR A 56 -6.06 6.43 0.71
N VAL A 57 -7.07 5.85 0.07
CA VAL A 57 -7.37 4.40 0.17
C VAL A 57 -7.51 3.78 -1.22
N GLU A 58 -6.80 2.69 -1.42
CA GLU A 58 -6.90 1.81 -2.60
C GLU A 58 -6.85 0.34 -2.15
N GLY A 59 -7.78 -0.47 -2.65
CA GLY A 59 -7.91 -1.89 -2.33
C GLY A 59 -7.01 -2.82 -3.14
N ILE A 60 -7.14 -4.12 -2.88
CA ILE A 60 -6.40 -5.20 -3.55
C ILE A 60 -7.17 -5.86 -4.70
N THR A 61 -8.43 -5.46 -4.94
CA THR A 61 -9.36 -6.14 -5.87
C THR A 61 -8.94 -6.12 -7.33
N ARG A 62 -8.10 -5.16 -7.74
CA ARG A 62 -7.58 -5.05 -9.11
C ARG A 62 -6.30 -5.85 -9.38
N ILE A 63 -5.70 -6.44 -8.34
CA ILE A 63 -4.47 -7.23 -8.48
C ILE A 63 -4.80 -8.55 -9.17
N ARG A 64 -4.12 -8.82 -10.29
CA ARG A 64 -4.20 -10.10 -10.99
C ARG A 64 -3.02 -10.97 -10.60
N GLN A 65 -3.16 -12.27 -10.85
CA GLN A 65 -2.11 -13.25 -10.59
C GLN A 65 -0.78 -12.89 -11.31
N VAL A 66 -0.87 -12.33 -12.50
CA VAL A 66 0.31 -11.91 -13.28
C VAL A 66 1.10 -10.78 -12.60
N ASP A 67 0.44 -9.88 -11.84
CA ASP A 67 1.12 -8.81 -11.12
C ASP A 67 2.01 -9.39 -10.01
N ILE A 68 1.54 -10.44 -9.34
CA ILE A 68 2.28 -11.15 -8.29
C ILE A 68 3.50 -11.89 -8.87
N GLU A 69 3.35 -12.45 -10.07
CA GLU A 69 4.43 -13.16 -10.77
C GLU A 69 5.52 -12.20 -11.25
N TYR A 70 5.15 -11.10 -11.90
CA TYR A 70 6.12 -10.09 -12.32
C TYR A 70 6.78 -9.38 -11.15
N ALA A 71 6.02 -9.03 -10.10
CA ALA A 71 6.61 -8.46 -8.89
C ALA A 71 7.69 -9.41 -8.35
N ARG A 72 7.42 -10.72 -8.31
CA ARG A 72 8.40 -11.72 -7.86
C ARG A 72 9.63 -11.79 -8.75
N GLU A 73 9.46 -11.82 -10.07
CA GLU A 73 10.56 -11.84 -11.05
C GLU A 73 11.46 -10.60 -10.90
N LEU A 74 10.86 -9.45 -10.59
CA LEU A 74 11.54 -8.18 -10.35
C LEU A 74 12.16 -8.07 -8.94
N GLY A 75 12.03 -9.10 -8.08
CA GLY A 75 12.61 -9.09 -6.73
C GLY A 75 11.73 -8.45 -5.65
N TYR A 76 10.44 -8.27 -5.92
CA TYR A 76 9.45 -7.67 -5.03
C TYR A 76 8.38 -8.67 -4.58
N THR A 77 7.58 -8.26 -3.60
CA THR A 77 6.30 -8.85 -3.23
C THR A 77 5.25 -7.75 -3.11
N ILE A 78 3.98 -8.10 -3.26
CA ILE A 78 2.88 -7.13 -3.14
C ILE A 78 2.22 -7.29 -1.77
N LYS A 79 2.10 -6.19 -1.02
CA LYS A 79 1.41 -6.12 0.28
C LYS A 79 0.46 -4.93 0.30
N LEU A 80 -0.70 -5.09 0.95
CA LEU A 80 -1.54 -3.94 1.31
C LEU A 80 -0.89 -3.25 2.51
N LEU A 81 -0.43 -2.02 2.34
CA LEU A 81 0.25 -1.27 3.40
C LEU A 81 -0.54 -0.05 3.79
N GLY A 82 -0.63 0.20 5.10
CA GLY A 82 -0.93 1.50 5.64
C GLY A 82 0.35 2.25 5.97
N ILE A 83 0.61 3.34 5.27
CA ILE A 83 1.83 4.14 5.36
C ILE A 83 1.49 5.50 5.92
N ALA A 84 2.20 5.89 6.97
CA ALA A 84 2.20 7.24 7.50
C ALA A 84 3.66 7.71 7.63
N LYS A 85 4.05 8.73 6.87
CA LYS A 85 5.45 9.17 6.78
C LYS A 85 5.52 10.69 6.80
N ARG A 86 6.42 11.25 7.60
CA ARG A 86 6.73 12.68 7.57
C ARG A 86 7.79 12.93 6.52
N ASP A 87 7.53 13.83 5.58
CA ASP A 87 8.54 14.27 4.64
C ASP A 87 9.59 15.14 5.37
N PRO A 88 10.87 14.77 5.35
CA PRO A 88 11.92 15.58 5.97
C PRO A 88 12.12 16.95 5.31
N ALA A 89 11.73 17.13 4.04
CA ALA A 89 11.94 18.37 3.28
C ALA A 89 10.96 19.48 3.68
N ASP A 90 9.69 19.15 3.91
CA ASP A 90 8.63 20.15 4.21
C ASP A 90 7.84 19.87 5.50
N GLY A 91 8.12 18.74 6.16
CA GLY A 91 7.48 18.35 7.43
C GLY A 91 6.02 17.89 7.29
N ARG A 92 5.48 17.82 6.06
CA ARG A 92 4.11 17.33 5.82
C ARG A 92 4.05 15.82 5.96
N VAL A 93 2.91 15.32 6.40
CA VAL A 93 2.69 13.88 6.62
C VAL A 93 1.85 13.31 5.49
N GLU A 94 2.37 12.32 4.78
CA GLU A 94 1.55 11.47 3.92
C GLU A 94 0.86 10.40 4.77
N VAL A 95 -0.41 10.14 4.49
CA VAL A 95 -1.20 9.08 5.14
C VAL A 95 -2.00 8.36 4.07
N ARG A 96 -1.65 7.11 3.78
CA ARG A 96 -2.15 6.38 2.62
C ARG A 96 -2.24 4.87 2.89
N VAL A 97 -3.20 4.24 2.25
CA VAL A 97 -3.40 2.80 2.19
C VAL A 97 -3.52 2.41 0.72
N HIS A 98 -2.65 1.53 0.28
CA HIS A 98 -2.71 0.97 -1.07
C HIS A 98 -1.86 -0.30 -1.17
N PRO A 99 -2.09 -1.15 -2.17
CA PRO A 99 -1.15 -2.21 -2.46
C PRO A 99 0.18 -1.62 -2.92
N THR A 100 1.26 -2.21 -2.44
CA THR A 100 2.62 -1.68 -2.59
C THR A 100 3.57 -2.83 -2.89
N LEU A 101 4.45 -2.64 -3.85
CA LEU A 101 5.60 -3.51 -4.06
C LEU A 101 6.65 -3.20 -3.00
N LEU A 102 7.06 -4.23 -2.27
CA LEU A 102 8.17 -4.20 -1.32
C LEU A 102 9.29 -5.10 -1.81
N PRO A 103 10.57 -4.70 -1.72
CA PRO A 103 11.68 -5.59 -1.95
C PRO A 103 11.52 -6.86 -1.12
N GLN A 104 11.84 -8.02 -1.69
CA GLN A 104 11.78 -9.29 -0.95
C GLN A 104 12.71 -9.31 0.26
N THR A 105 13.71 -8.43 0.30
CA THR A 105 14.62 -8.24 1.45
C THR A 105 14.00 -7.47 2.61
N SER A 106 12.84 -6.83 2.42
CA SER A 106 12.12 -6.09 3.46
C SER A 106 11.65 -7.01 4.60
N LEU A 107 11.65 -6.50 5.83
CA LEU A 107 11.05 -7.22 6.96
C LEU A 107 9.53 -7.40 6.77
N LEU A 108 8.86 -6.39 6.21
CA LEU A 108 7.42 -6.44 5.96
C LEU A 108 7.05 -7.40 4.81
N ALA A 109 7.97 -7.64 3.88
CA ALA A 109 7.75 -8.60 2.79
C ALA A 109 7.46 -10.02 3.29
N HIS A 110 8.01 -10.38 4.45
CA HIS A 110 7.91 -11.72 5.05
C HIS A 110 6.74 -11.89 6.03
N VAL A 111 5.93 -10.86 6.25
CA VAL A 111 4.71 -10.95 7.08
C VAL A 111 3.62 -11.64 6.27
N ASN A 112 3.39 -12.93 6.53
CA ASN A 112 2.50 -13.78 5.74
C ASN A 112 1.30 -14.30 6.56
N GLY A 113 0.29 -14.81 5.85
CA GLY A 113 -0.93 -15.31 6.46
C GLY A 113 -1.73 -14.22 7.18
N VAL A 114 -2.31 -14.58 8.32
CA VAL A 114 -3.17 -13.70 9.15
C VAL A 114 -2.40 -12.83 10.16
N TYR A 115 -1.09 -12.71 9.98
CA TYR A 115 -0.23 -11.92 10.85
C TYR A 115 -0.17 -10.47 10.37
N ASN A 116 -0.01 -9.55 11.33
CA ASN A 116 0.21 -8.14 11.09
C ASN A 116 1.66 -7.80 11.45
N GLY A 117 2.22 -6.82 10.74
CA GLY A 117 3.52 -6.23 11.02
C GLY A 117 3.40 -4.72 11.04
N ILE A 118 3.97 -4.08 12.06
CA ILE A 118 4.11 -2.62 12.14
C ILE A 118 5.60 -2.31 12.20
N LEU A 119 6.09 -1.63 11.16
CA LEU A 119 7.45 -1.07 11.12
C LEU A 119 7.38 0.40 11.54
N ALA A 120 7.99 0.74 12.67
CA ALA A 120 8.10 2.11 13.15
C ALA A 120 9.56 2.57 13.01
N VAL A 121 9.77 3.74 12.39
CA VAL A 121 11.09 4.31 12.16
C VAL A 121 11.22 5.61 12.94
N GLY A 122 12.12 5.64 13.92
CA GLY A 122 12.48 6.85 14.66
C GLY A 122 13.86 7.35 14.29
N ASP A 123 14.11 8.63 14.55
CA ASP A 123 15.38 9.33 14.29
C ASP A 123 16.56 8.73 15.05
N LEU A 124 16.37 8.40 16.34
CA LEU A 124 17.41 7.86 17.21
C LEU A 124 17.37 6.33 17.32
N VAL A 125 16.16 5.75 17.41
CA VAL A 125 15.98 4.29 17.60
C VAL A 125 16.11 3.51 16.29
N GLY A 126 16.01 4.19 15.15
CA GLY A 126 16.01 3.55 13.84
C GLY A 126 14.75 2.71 13.61
N LYS A 127 14.91 1.60 12.87
CA LYS A 127 13.80 0.68 12.53
C LYS A 127 13.47 -0.24 13.71
N THR A 128 12.21 -0.24 14.13
CA THR A 128 11.65 -1.18 15.11
C THR A 128 10.43 -1.89 14.51
N MET A 129 10.27 -3.17 14.79
CA MET A 129 9.17 -3.97 14.22
C MET A 129 8.38 -4.70 15.29
N PHE A 130 7.07 -4.57 15.20
CA PHE A 130 6.09 -5.28 16.01
C PHE A 130 5.38 -6.29 15.12
N TYR A 131 5.40 -7.56 15.51
CA TYR A 131 4.86 -8.66 14.71
C TYR A 131 3.98 -9.55 15.58
N GLY A 132 2.81 -9.93 15.07
CA GLY A 132 1.87 -10.78 15.80
C GLY A 132 0.55 -10.95 15.07
N ARG A 133 -0.41 -11.62 15.70
CA ARG A 133 -1.77 -11.71 15.15
C ARG A 133 -2.50 -10.39 15.39
N GLY A 134 -3.00 -9.76 14.33
CA GLY A 134 -3.78 -8.52 14.41
C GLY A 134 -5.28 -8.71 14.58
N ALA A 135 -5.76 -9.95 14.57
CA ALA A 135 -7.17 -10.30 14.71
C ALA A 135 -7.34 -11.62 15.49
N GLY A 136 -8.59 -11.86 15.92
CA GLY A 136 -9.00 -13.07 16.63
C GLY A 136 -9.37 -12.80 18.10
N PRO A 137 -10.22 -13.66 18.70
CA PRO A 137 -10.83 -13.38 20.00
C PRO A 137 -9.81 -13.27 21.14
N ALA A 138 -8.83 -14.17 21.20
CA ALA A 138 -7.84 -14.17 22.27
C ALA A 138 -6.85 -12.98 22.19
N PRO A 139 -6.24 -12.65 21.03
CA PRO A 139 -5.42 -11.45 20.89
C PRO A 139 -6.17 -10.15 21.23
N THR A 140 -7.42 -10.00 20.77
CA THR A 140 -8.24 -8.81 21.08
C THR A 140 -8.59 -8.74 22.56
N ALA A 141 -8.99 -9.85 23.18
CA ALA A 141 -9.28 -9.89 24.62
C ALA A 141 -8.04 -9.56 25.47
N SER A 142 -6.85 -9.99 25.04
CA SER A 142 -5.59 -9.66 25.70
C SER A 142 -5.34 -8.15 25.75
N ALA A 143 -5.56 -7.44 24.63
CA ALA A 143 -5.40 -5.98 24.58
C ALA A 143 -6.42 -5.27 25.48
N VAL A 144 -7.70 -5.66 25.39
CA VAL A 144 -8.77 -5.09 26.24
C VAL A 144 -8.48 -5.29 27.72
N LEU A 145 -8.04 -6.49 28.12
CA LEU A 145 -7.74 -6.79 29.52
C LEU A 145 -6.56 -5.94 30.03
N SER A 146 -5.53 -5.72 29.20
CA SER A 146 -4.42 -4.84 29.56
C SER A 146 -4.89 -3.42 29.89
N ASP A 147 -5.75 -2.84 29.05
CA ASP A 147 -6.28 -1.49 29.26
C ASP A 147 -7.19 -1.42 30.51
N VAL A 148 -8.03 -2.43 30.72
CA VAL A 148 -8.87 -2.54 31.93
C VAL A 148 -8.01 -2.62 33.19
N MET A 149 -6.93 -3.40 33.17
CA MET A 149 -6.02 -3.53 34.31
C MET A 149 -5.26 -2.22 34.57
N ALA A 150 -4.82 -1.52 33.52
CA ALA A 150 -4.20 -0.21 33.66
C ALA A 150 -5.16 0.82 34.28
N ALA A 151 -6.41 0.86 33.81
CA ALA A 151 -7.46 1.72 34.36
C ALA A 151 -7.77 1.38 35.82
N ALA A 152 -7.96 0.10 36.15
CA ALA A 152 -8.24 -0.36 37.51
C ALA A 152 -7.09 -0.01 38.48
N THR A 153 -5.85 -0.18 38.04
CA THR A 153 -4.64 0.14 38.83
C THR A 153 -4.58 1.64 39.13
N ALA A 154 -4.85 2.50 38.15
CA ALA A 154 -4.88 3.95 38.35
C ALA A 154 -5.99 4.37 39.33
N VAL A 155 -7.20 3.84 39.16
CA VAL A 155 -8.34 4.10 40.05
C VAL A 155 -8.02 3.68 41.49
N ALA A 156 -7.43 2.49 41.68
CA ALA A 156 -7.03 2.00 42.99
C ALA A 156 -5.94 2.88 43.65
N ALA A 157 -5.06 3.49 42.87
CA ALA A 157 -4.05 4.42 43.33
C ALA A 157 -4.58 5.86 43.55
N GLY A 158 -5.86 6.13 43.29
CA GLY A 158 -6.43 7.48 43.34
C GLY A 158 -5.90 8.40 42.24
N THR A 159 -5.35 7.85 41.17
CA THR A 159 -4.83 8.58 40.00
C THR A 159 -5.72 8.36 38.78
N LYS A 160 -5.43 9.08 37.69
CA LYS A 160 -6.03 8.80 36.38
C LYS A 160 -5.11 7.86 35.61
N PRO A 161 -5.64 6.98 34.75
CA PRO A 161 -4.82 6.20 33.83
C PRO A 161 -3.99 7.13 32.95
N ALA A 162 -2.85 6.63 32.47
CA ALA A 162 -1.97 7.39 31.58
C ALA A 162 -2.77 7.93 30.39
N GLU A 163 -2.73 9.24 30.18
CA GLU A 163 -3.42 9.86 29.05
C GLU A 163 -2.56 9.70 27.79
N HIS A 164 -2.98 8.82 26.89
CA HIS A 164 -2.46 8.77 25.52
C HIS A 164 -3.21 9.74 24.59
N ARG A 165 -3.61 10.91 25.12
CA ARG A 165 -4.34 11.89 24.34
C ARG A 165 -3.43 12.47 23.27
N LEU A 166 -4.00 12.71 22.10
CA LEU A 166 -3.36 13.54 21.09
C LEU A 166 -3.04 14.90 21.71
N ALA A 167 -1.78 15.30 21.66
CA ALA A 167 -1.37 16.63 22.08
C ALA A 167 -1.86 17.71 21.08
N ALA A 168 -2.16 17.31 19.84
CA ALA A 168 -2.74 18.20 18.84
C ALA A 168 -4.18 18.57 19.17
N GLU A 169 -4.51 19.85 18.97
CA GLU A 169 -5.88 20.33 19.00
C GLU A 169 -6.68 19.73 17.82
N PRO A 170 -7.99 19.48 17.99
CA PRO A 170 -8.86 19.03 16.91
C PRO A 170 -8.75 19.93 15.67
N GLY A 171 -8.60 19.32 14.50
CA GLY A 171 -8.44 19.98 13.21
C GLY A 171 -7.00 20.38 12.85
N VAL A 172 -6.05 20.32 13.77
CA VAL A 172 -4.64 20.62 13.48
C VAL A 172 -3.98 19.45 12.77
N LYS A 173 -3.72 19.63 11.47
CA LYS A 173 -3.03 18.66 10.62
C LYS A 173 -2.27 19.36 9.49
N ASN A 174 -1.14 18.79 9.10
CA ASN A 174 -0.27 19.25 8.02
C ASN A 174 0.01 18.07 7.10
N LEU A 175 -0.99 17.73 6.28
CA LEU A 175 -0.97 16.53 5.45
C LEU A 175 -0.49 16.83 4.04
N LYS A 176 0.21 15.87 3.45
CA LYS A 176 0.62 15.89 2.05
C LYS A 176 -0.48 15.25 1.19
N PRO A 177 -1.02 15.96 0.17
CA PRO A 177 -1.95 15.36 -0.78
C PRO A 177 -1.31 14.22 -1.56
N ILE A 178 -2.08 13.17 -1.89
CA ILE A 178 -1.56 12.01 -2.65
C ILE A 178 -0.90 12.42 -3.98
N ALA A 179 -1.44 13.43 -4.68
CA ALA A 179 -0.88 13.93 -5.93
C ALA A 179 0.54 14.54 -5.80
N GLU A 180 0.99 14.81 -4.58
CA GLU A 180 2.33 15.32 -4.27
C GLU A 180 3.27 14.24 -3.73
N LEU A 181 2.80 12.99 -3.61
CA LEU A 181 3.65 11.85 -3.27
C LEU A 181 4.73 11.69 -4.33
N SER A 182 5.95 11.38 -3.88
CA SER A 182 7.06 11.01 -4.74
C SER A 182 7.56 9.63 -4.35
N THR A 183 7.33 8.66 -5.21
CA THR A 183 7.75 7.27 -5.01
C THR A 183 7.99 6.60 -6.38
N ALA A 184 8.45 5.35 -6.41
CA ALA A 184 8.56 4.59 -7.66
C ALA A 184 7.23 3.86 -7.96
N TYR A 185 7.01 3.51 -9.23
CA TYR A 185 5.74 2.91 -9.67
C TYR A 185 5.98 1.69 -10.54
N TYR A 186 5.19 0.66 -10.30
CA TYR A 186 4.98 -0.48 -11.19
C TYR A 186 3.78 -0.18 -12.08
N LEU A 187 3.98 -0.28 -13.39
CA LEU A 187 2.95 -0.10 -14.41
C LEU A 187 2.79 -1.41 -15.17
N ARG A 188 1.56 -1.91 -15.26
CA ARG A 188 1.20 -2.97 -16.21
C ARG A 188 0.32 -2.38 -17.31
N LEU A 189 0.77 -2.57 -18.54
CA LEU A 189 0.15 -2.08 -19.76
C LEU A 189 -0.15 -3.26 -20.68
N GLU A 190 -1.35 -3.29 -21.26
CA GLU A 190 -1.67 -4.18 -22.37
C GLU A 190 -1.74 -3.36 -23.65
N ALA A 191 -0.91 -3.68 -24.63
CA ALA A 191 -0.78 -2.93 -25.87
C ALA A 191 -0.73 -3.85 -27.09
N ILE A 192 -0.93 -3.26 -28.27
CA ILE A 192 -0.75 -3.96 -29.55
C ILE A 192 0.72 -4.32 -29.73
N ASP A 193 1.02 -5.54 -30.18
CA ASP A 193 2.40 -5.97 -30.44
C ASP A 193 2.87 -5.51 -31.83
N LYS A 194 3.33 -4.26 -31.91
CA LYS A 194 3.86 -3.64 -33.14
C LYS A 194 5.09 -2.77 -32.87
N PRO A 195 6.01 -2.66 -33.84
CA PRO A 195 7.11 -1.69 -33.76
C PRO A 195 6.61 -0.28 -33.49
N GLY A 196 7.33 0.46 -32.65
CA GLY A 196 7.05 1.86 -32.32
C GLY A 196 6.13 2.07 -31.10
N VAL A 197 5.48 1.02 -30.57
CA VAL A 197 4.64 1.12 -29.36
C VAL A 197 5.47 1.57 -28.16
N MET A 198 6.64 0.97 -27.94
CA MET A 198 7.53 1.33 -26.84
C MET A 198 8.03 2.78 -26.94
N ALA A 199 8.24 3.29 -28.16
CA ALA A 199 8.63 4.68 -28.37
C ALA A 199 7.50 5.65 -28.01
N GLN A 200 6.24 5.29 -28.30
CA GLN A 200 5.08 6.10 -27.89
C GLN A 200 4.93 6.10 -26.37
N LEU A 201 4.97 4.93 -25.72
CA LEU A 201 4.85 4.82 -24.27
C LEU A 201 5.98 5.56 -23.55
N GLY A 202 7.23 5.34 -23.96
CA GLY A 202 8.39 6.05 -23.41
C GLY A 202 8.36 7.55 -23.67
N GLY A 203 7.84 7.98 -24.82
CA GLY A 203 7.64 9.38 -25.15
C GLY A 203 6.65 10.07 -24.22
N VAL A 204 5.51 9.44 -23.94
CA VAL A 204 4.51 9.97 -22.99
C VAL A 204 5.09 10.03 -21.58
N LEU A 205 5.70 8.95 -21.08
CA LEU A 205 6.33 8.96 -19.75
C LEU A 205 7.39 10.07 -19.62
N GLY A 206 8.25 10.21 -20.64
CA GLY A 206 9.27 11.25 -20.67
C GLY A 206 8.68 12.67 -20.69
N ALA A 207 7.59 12.91 -21.43
CA ALA A 207 6.91 14.21 -21.49
C ALA A 207 6.33 14.63 -20.12
N HIS A 208 5.99 13.67 -19.27
CA HIS A 208 5.53 13.88 -17.90
C HIS A 208 6.66 13.76 -16.85
N ASN A 209 7.94 13.78 -17.25
CA ASN A 209 9.08 13.65 -16.33
C ASN A 209 9.12 12.32 -15.54
N VAL A 210 8.53 11.25 -16.08
CA VAL A 210 8.55 9.91 -15.49
C VAL A 210 9.67 9.09 -16.13
N SER A 211 10.75 8.86 -15.38
CA SER A 211 11.87 8.07 -15.86
C SER A 211 11.65 6.58 -15.66
N ILE A 212 12.01 5.76 -16.66
CA ILE A 212 11.92 4.30 -16.61
C ILE A 212 13.17 3.75 -15.92
N GLY A 213 13.00 2.97 -14.85
CA GLY A 213 14.08 2.26 -14.19
C GLY A 213 14.31 0.87 -14.79
N SER A 214 13.24 0.10 -14.99
CA SER A 214 13.30 -1.20 -15.66
C SER A 214 12.02 -1.46 -16.46
N MET A 215 12.12 -2.38 -17.42
CA MET A 215 11.01 -2.69 -18.31
C MET A 215 11.11 -4.13 -18.81
N ILE A 216 9.97 -4.82 -18.84
CA ILE A 216 9.83 -6.18 -19.36
C ILE A 216 8.67 -6.16 -20.36
N GLN A 217 8.90 -6.67 -21.57
CA GLN A 217 7.83 -6.95 -22.52
C GLN A 217 7.72 -8.46 -22.69
N ARG A 218 6.54 -9.01 -22.45
CA ARG A 218 6.23 -10.40 -22.79
C ARG A 218 5.22 -10.42 -23.93
N GLY A 219 5.62 -11.05 -25.03
CA GLY A 219 4.73 -11.35 -26.14
C GLY A 219 3.83 -12.52 -25.76
N ARG A 220 2.52 -12.37 -25.99
CA ARG A 220 1.65 -13.53 -26.11
C ARG A 220 1.79 -14.03 -27.54
N HIS A 221 2.74 -14.95 -27.76
CA HIS A 221 2.91 -15.66 -29.02
C HIS A 221 1.51 -16.01 -29.55
N ASP A 222 1.15 -15.45 -30.72
CA ASP A 222 -0.11 -15.64 -31.46
C ASP A 222 -1.31 -14.71 -31.17
N SER A 223 -1.22 -13.73 -30.27
CA SER A 223 -2.39 -12.84 -29.99
C SER A 223 -2.34 -11.45 -30.63
N GLY A 224 -1.19 -11.02 -31.16
CA GLY A 224 -0.96 -9.63 -31.59
C GLY A 224 -0.99 -8.62 -30.44
N ARG A 225 -0.89 -9.10 -29.19
CA ARG A 225 -0.85 -8.30 -27.96
C ARG A 225 0.47 -8.51 -27.23
N ALA A 226 0.96 -7.43 -26.64
CA ALA A 226 2.12 -7.41 -25.77
C ALA A 226 1.70 -6.93 -24.39
N GLU A 227 2.15 -7.65 -23.37
CA GLU A 227 2.08 -7.19 -21.98
C GLU A 227 3.39 -6.51 -21.64
N ILE A 228 3.31 -5.26 -21.20
CA ILE A 228 4.46 -4.40 -20.93
C ILE A 228 4.41 -4.02 -19.46
N ILE A 229 5.46 -4.39 -18.75
CA ILE A 229 5.69 -4.06 -17.36
C ILE A 229 6.79 -3.01 -17.29
N ILE A 230 6.55 -1.93 -16.55
CA ILE A 230 7.52 -0.86 -16.34
C ILE A 230 7.64 -0.63 -14.84
N VAL A 231 8.86 -0.57 -14.33
CA VAL A 231 9.14 0.02 -13.01
C VAL A 231 9.83 1.36 -13.24
N THR A 232 9.25 2.42 -12.71
CA THR A 232 9.80 3.77 -12.83
C THR A 232 10.88 4.02 -11.78
N HIS A 233 11.72 5.02 -12.01
CA HIS A 233 12.38 5.70 -10.88
C HIS A 233 11.36 6.51 -10.07
N THR A 234 11.80 7.11 -8.97
CA THR A 234 10.97 8.02 -8.17
C THR A 234 10.40 9.14 -9.05
N ALA A 235 9.08 9.26 -9.05
CA ALA A 235 8.34 10.27 -9.79
C ALA A 235 7.19 10.80 -8.92
N ARG A 236 6.69 11.99 -9.25
CA ARG A 236 5.53 12.57 -8.57
C ARG A 236 4.25 11.86 -9.01
N GLU A 237 3.37 11.54 -8.07
CA GLU A 237 2.10 10.85 -8.32
C GLU A 237 1.28 11.56 -9.39
N LYS A 238 1.13 12.89 -9.31
CA LYS A 238 0.40 13.67 -10.32
C LYS A 238 0.90 13.39 -11.72
N ASP A 239 2.22 13.40 -11.90
CA ASP A 239 2.86 13.26 -13.20
C ASP A 239 2.68 11.84 -13.75
N VAL A 240 2.77 10.82 -12.90
CA VAL A 240 2.48 9.42 -13.25
C VAL A 240 1.01 9.25 -13.62
N GLN A 241 0.08 9.80 -12.85
CA GLN A 241 -1.35 9.69 -13.13
C GLN A 241 -1.73 10.43 -14.43
N ASP A 242 -1.11 11.57 -14.72
CA ASP A 242 -1.34 12.32 -15.95
C ASP A 242 -0.75 11.57 -17.16
N ALA A 243 0.45 10.98 -17.04
CA ALA A 243 1.01 10.09 -18.05
C ALA A 243 0.13 8.86 -18.31
N ILE A 244 -0.42 8.26 -17.25
CA ILE A 244 -1.27 7.07 -17.34
C ILE A 244 -2.59 7.38 -18.05
N LYS A 245 -3.20 8.54 -17.80
CA LYS A 245 -4.39 8.99 -18.54
C LYS A 245 -4.10 9.15 -20.03
N GLU A 246 -2.94 9.72 -20.37
CA GLU A 246 -2.53 9.89 -21.77
C GLU A 246 -2.23 8.55 -22.45
N ILE A 247 -1.50 7.65 -21.78
CA ILE A 247 -1.24 6.29 -22.26
C ILE A 247 -2.55 5.53 -22.49
N ALA A 248 -3.52 5.64 -21.57
CA ALA A 248 -4.82 5.00 -21.70
C ALA A 248 -5.61 5.48 -22.92
N ALA A 249 -5.34 6.71 -23.40
CA ALA A 249 -6.00 7.29 -24.57
C ALA A 249 -5.28 6.96 -25.90
N LEU A 250 -4.09 6.35 -25.86
CA LEU A 250 -3.36 5.99 -27.07
C LEU A 250 -4.08 4.86 -27.84
N PRO A 251 -4.16 4.92 -29.19
CA PRO A 251 -4.76 3.85 -30.00
C PRO A 251 -4.07 2.50 -29.88
N VAL A 252 -2.84 2.47 -29.37
CA VAL A 252 -2.05 1.24 -29.18
C VAL A 252 -2.33 0.55 -27.86
N THR A 253 -3.04 1.20 -26.93
CA THR A 253 -3.36 0.67 -25.60
C THR A 253 -4.69 -0.08 -25.63
N LEU A 254 -4.70 -1.32 -25.13
CA LEU A 254 -5.83 -2.23 -25.22
C LEU A 254 -6.69 -2.26 -23.95
N GLU A 255 -6.08 -2.01 -22.80
CA GLU A 255 -6.76 -1.93 -21.50
C GLU A 255 -6.27 -0.73 -20.70
N ALA A 256 -7.09 -0.26 -19.75
CA ALA A 256 -6.66 0.78 -18.81
C ALA A 256 -5.40 0.32 -18.06
N PRO A 257 -4.33 1.15 -18.01
CA PRO A 257 -3.13 0.83 -17.25
C PRO A 257 -3.44 0.47 -15.79
N PHE A 258 -2.71 -0.49 -15.27
CA PHE A 258 -2.71 -0.82 -13.86
C PHE A 258 -1.43 -0.29 -13.21
N VAL A 259 -1.57 0.34 -12.05
CA VAL A 259 -0.49 1.06 -11.38
C VAL A 259 -0.42 0.58 -9.94
N LEU A 260 0.78 0.25 -9.48
CA LEU A 260 1.07 0.03 -8.07
C LEU A 260 2.26 0.92 -7.67
N ARG A 261 2.31 1.29 -6.40
CA ARG A 261 3.43 2.06 -5.83
C ARG A 261 4.51 1.09 -5.35
N VAL A 262 5.76 1.53 -5.35
CA VAL A 262 6.94 0.73 -4.95
C VAL A 262 7.63 1.45 -3.80
N GLU A 263 7.86 0.77 -2.68
CA GLU A 263 8.59 1.33 -1.55
C GLU A 263 9.89 0.54 -1.31
N GLU A 264 11.01 1.13 -1.71
CA GLU A 264 12.35 0.49 -1.62
C GLU A 264 12.93 0.48 -0.20
N ASP A 265 12.59 1.48 0.61
CA ASP A 265 13.26 1.75 1.89
C ASP A 265 12.54 1.20 3.12
N LEU A 266 11.42 0.48 2.94
CA LEU A 266 10.63 -0.08 4.04
C LEU A 266 11.19 -1.42 4.49
#